data_AF-A0A4S3J277-F1
#
_entry.id   AF-A0A4S3J277-F1
#
_cell.length_a   1.000
_cell.length_b   1.000
_cell.length_c   1.000
_cell.angle_alpha   90.00
_cell.angle_beta   90.00
_cell.angle_gamma   90.00
#
_symmetry.space_group_name_H-M   'P 1'
#
loop_
_entity.id
_entity.type
_entity.pdbx_description
1 polymer ?
#
loop_
_entity_poly.entity_id
_entity_poly.type
_entity_poly.pdbx_seq_one_letter_code
_entity_poly.pdbx_strand_id
1 'polypeptide(L)'
;MTTEPNAKRGNLWVVRDYDAQVEFLFRDVMAFYKGASDPDFQELQSEGEPFISEIHVEVSTGWIETYVNERKMVNLGDDGKPHYPVFKELSIPPQAEVFIEGE
;
A
#
# COMPACT_ATOMS: atom_id res chain seq x y z
N MET A 1 25.08 2.34 9.70
CA MET A 1 25.94 3.07 8.74
C MET A 1 25.07 3.77 7.68
N THR A 2 24.27 4.76 8.08
CA THR A 2 23.38 5.54 7.17
C THR A 2 23.69 7.05 7.21
N THR A 3 24.55 7.48 8.14
CA THR A 3 24.84 8.88 8.46
C THR A 3 25.56 9.63 7.34
N GLU A 4 26.55 9.02 6.70
CA GLU A 4 27.33 9.68 5.63
C GLU A 4 26.53 9.87 4.33
N PRO A 5 25.74 8.89 3.84
CA PRO A 5 24.81 9.12 2.73
C PRO A 5 23.73 10.16 3.01
N ASN A 6 23.18 10.18 4.23
CA ASN A 6 22.12 11.12 4.62
C ASN A 6 22.64 12.57 4.68
N ALA A 7 23.84 12.78 5.24
CA ALA A 7 24.48 14.09 5.29
C ALA A 7 24.70 14.69 3.89
N LYS A 8 25.11 13.87 2.92
CA LYS A 8 25.29 14.30 1.51
C LYS A 8 23.98 14.80 0.86
N ARG A 9 22.83 14.40 1.39
CA ARG A 9 21.50 14.84 0.93
C ARG A 9 20.89 15.94 1.78
N GLY A 10 21.62 16.50 2.75
CA GLY A 10 21.10 17.53 3.66
C GLY A 10 20.33 16.98 4.86
N ASN A 11 20.60 15.73 5.27
CA ASN A 11 19.93 15.06 6.40
C ASN A 11 18.41 14.94 6.24
N LEU A 12 17.94 14.72 5.01
CA LEU A 12 16.51 14.59 4.71
C LEU A 12 15.90 13.27 5.19
N TRP A 13 16.71 12.24 5.44
CA TRP A 13 16.21 10.96 5.91
C TRP A 13 16.16 10.94 7.43
N VAL A 14 15.00 10.54 7.95
CA VAL A 14 14.76 10.36 9.38
C VAL A 14 14.56 8.87 9.65
N VAL A 15 15.21 8.36 10.69
CA VAL A 15 14.86 7.05 11.23
C VAL A 15 13.62 7.26 12.08
N ARG A 16 12.53 6.61 11.69
CA ARG A 16 11.27 6.67 12.43
C ARG A 16 11.40 5.87 13.72
N ASP A 17 10.79 6.40 14.78
CA ASP A 17 10.82 5.83 16.13
C ASP A 17 9.57 4.98 16.35
N TYR A 18 9.58 3.76 15.82
CA TYR A 18 8.55 2.75 16.04
C TYR A 18 9.19 1.38 16.28
N ASP A 19 8.50 0.52 17.03
CA ASP A 19 8.95 -0.85 17.31
C ASP A 19 8.70 -1.80 16.14
N ALA A 20 7.63 -1.58 15.37
CA ALA A 20 7.24 -2.39 14.23
C ALA A 20 6.49 -1.58 13.16
N GLN A 21 6.56 -2.03 11.91
CA GLN A 21 5.77 -1.53 10.79
C GLN A 21 5.07 -2.71 10.11
N VAL A 22 3.76 -2.61 9.93
CA VAL A 22 2.95 -3.59 9.20
C VAL A 22 2.59 -2.97 7.85
N GLU A 23 2.89 -3.65 6.75
CA GLU A 23 2.58 -3.20 5.39
C GLU A 23 1.68 -4.22 4.69
N PHE A 24 0.54 -3.73 4.18
CA PHE A 24 -0.34 -4.49 3.31
C PHE A 24 -0.21 -3.98 1.88
N LEU A 25 0.15 -4.88 0.96
CA LEU A 25 0.33 -4.55 -0.44
C LEU A 25 -0.86 -5.06 -1.25
N PHE A 26 -1.61 -4.13 -1.84
CA PHE A 26 -2.73 -4.43 -2.71
C PHE A 26 -2.38 -4.10 -4.15
N ARG A 27 -2.83 -4.93 -5.09
CA ARG A 27 -2.55 -4.74 -6.52
C ARG A 27 -3.25 -3.50 -7.08
N ASP A 28 -4.43 -3.21 -6.55
CA ASP A 28 -5.29 -2.12 -6.96
C ASP A 28 -6.23 -1.73 -5.81
N VAL A 29 -6.93 -0.61 -5.97
CA VAL A 29 -7.86 -0.08 -4.97
C VAL A 29 -9.06 -1.01 -4.75
N MET A 30 -9.46 -1.78 -5.77
CA MET A 30 -10.54 -2.77 -5.63
C MET A 30 -10.16 -3.90 -4.68
N ALA A 31 -8.93 -4.42 -4.80
CA ALA A 31 -8.40 -5.43 -3.91
C ALA A 31 -8.26 -4.91 -2.48
N PHE A 32 -7.86 -3.64 -2.31
CA PHE A 32 -7.84 -2.98 -1.00
C PHE A 32 -9.22 -2.96 -0.35
N TYR A 33 -10.25 -2.46 -1.04
CA TYR A 33 -11.60 -2.40 -0.48
C TYR A 33 -12.18 -3.77 -0.17
N LYS A 34 -11.97 -4.76 -1.05
CA LYS A 34 -12.41 -6.14 -0.81
C LYS A 34 -11.75 -6.71 0.44
N GLY A 35 -10.43 -6.55 0.58
CA GLY A 35 -9.70 -6.99 1.76
C GLY A 35 -10.18 -6.28 3.03
N ALA A 36 -10.40 -4.97 2.99
CA ALA A 36 -10.90 -4.21 4.14
C ALA A 36 -12.30 -4.68 4.61
N SER A 37 -13.13 -5.16 3.67
CA SER A 37 -14.46 -5.74 3.97
C SER A 37 -14.45 -7.23 4.30
N ASP A 38 -13.31 -7.92 4.18
CA ASP A 38 -13.19 -9.36 4.39
C ASP A 38 -13.14 -9.67 5.90
N PRO A 39 -14.08 -10.46 6.44
CA PRO A 39 -14.07 -10.85 7.85
C PRO A 39 -12.79 -11.55 8.29
N ASP A 40 -12.20 -12.38 7.43
CA ASP A 40 -10.97 -13.13 7.74
C ASP A 40 -9.77 -12.15 7.84
N PHE A 41 -9.78 -11.09 7.02
CA PHE A 41 -8.76 -10.04 7.09
C PHE A 41 -8.91 -9.15 8.33
N GLN A 42 -10.14 -8.93 8.80
CA GLN A 42 -10.39 -8.23 10.05
C GLN A 42 -9.95 -9.07 11.26
N GLU A 43 -10.21 -10.38 11.24
CA GLU A 43 -9.75 -11.31 12.26
C GLU A 43 -8.22 -11.35 12.33
N LEU A 44 -7.54 -11.48 11.17
CA LEU A 44 -6.08 -11.41 11.08
C LEU A 44 -5.50 -10.13 11.70
N GLN A 45 -6.14 -8.98 11.47
CA GLN A 45 -5.69 -7.72 12.09
C GLN A 45 -5.86 -7.74 13.61
N SER A 46 -6.95 -8.32 14.11
CA SER A 46 -7.21 -8.44 15.56
C SER A 46 -6.21 -9.35 16.28
N GLU A 47 -5.67 -10.38 15.61
CA GLU A 47 -4.58 -11.21 16.17
C GLU A 47 -3.30 -10.39 16.45
N GLY A 48 -3.16 -9.23 15.82
CA GLY A 48 -2.04 -8.31 16.01
C GLY A 48 -2.13 -7.45 17.27
N GLU A 49 -3.31 -7.29 17.88
CA GLU A 49 -3.57 -6.42 19.04
C GLU A 49 -2.58 -6.62 20.22
N PRO A 50 -2.16 -7.86 20.56
CA PRO A 50 -1.21 -8.07 21.66
C PRO A 50 0.22 -7.58 21.36
N PHE A 51 0.54 -7.33 20.08
CA PHE A 51 1.89 -7.05 19.60
C PHE A 51 2.03 -5.65 18.99
N ILE A 52 0.94 -5.10 18.46
CA ILE A 52 0.90 -3.83 17.74
C ILE A 52 -0.09 -2.90 18.44
N SER A 53 0.38 -1.73 18.89
CA SER A 53 -0.48 -0.73 19.51
C SER A 53 -1.37 -0.04 18.48
N GLU A 54 -2.68 -0.01 18.74
CA GLU A 54 -3.66 0.68 17.89
C GLU A 54 -3.75 2.20 18.14
N ILE A 55 -3.12 2.72 19.20
CA ILE A 55 -3.32 4.11 19.67
C ILE A 55 -2.30 5.08 19.03
N HIS A 56 -1.16 4.57 18.57
CA HIS A 56 -0.05 5.34 17.99
C HIS A 56 0.25 4.95 16.53
N VAL A 57 -0.77 4.58 15.77
CA VAL A 57 -0.63 4.14 14.39
C VAL A 57 -0.43 5.34 13.46
N GLU A 58 0.70 5.38 12.75
CA GLU A 58 0.91 6.23 11.58
C GLU A 58 0.54 5.43 10.32
N VAL A 59 -0.52 5.85 9.61
CA VAL A 59 -0.91 5.22 8.34
C VAL A 59 -0.37 6.05 7.17
N SER A 60 0.47 5.43 6.35
CA SER A 60 0.89 5.99 5.06
C SER A 60 0.40 5.12 3.92
N THR A 61 -0.27 5.73 2.93
CA THR A 61 -0.61 5.07 1.67
C THR A 61 0.38 5.48 0.60
N GLY A 62 0.93 4.51 -0.11
CA GLY A 62 1.84 4.72 -1.23
C GLY A 62 1.54 3.78 -2.38
N TRP A 63 2.22 3.99 -3.50
CA TRP A 63 2.11 3.18 -4.71
C TRP A 63 3.46 2.55 -5.02
N ILE A 64 3.44 1.28 -5.43
CA ILE A 64 4.60 0.63 -5.99
C ILE A 64 4.56 0.81 -7.51
N GLU A 65 5.46 1.64 -8.02
CA GLU A 65 5.51 1.99 -9.45
C GLU A 65 6.00 0.82 -10.32
N THR A 66 6.84 -0.07 -9.78
CA THR A 66 7.39 -1.22 -10.50
C THR A 66 7.64 -2.36 -9.52
N TYR A 67 7.23 -3.58 -9.87
CA TYR A 67 7.46 -4.77 -9.07
C TYR A 67 7.71 -6.01 -9.93
N VAL A 68 8.22 -7.08 -9.31
CA VAL A 68 8.41 -8.37 -9.98
C VAL A 68 7.17 -9.22 -9.79
N ASN A 69 6.58 -9.65 -10.91
CA ASN A 69 5.51 -10.63 -10.94
C ASN A 69 5.92 -11.78 -11.87
N GLU A 70 5.82 -13.03 -11.42
CA GLU A 70 6.17 -14.21 -12.23
C GLU A 70 7.55 -14.11 -12.93
N ARG A 71 8.56 -13.60 -12.20
CA ARG A 71 9.93 -13.36 -12.70
C ARG A 71 10.04 -12.29 -13.80
N LYS A 72 9.01 -11.47 -14.01
CA LYS A 72 9.01 -10.33 -14.94
C LYS A 72 8.79 -9.03 -14.18
N MET A 73 9.51 -7.99 -14.59
CA MET A 73 9.20 -6.63 -14.15
C MET A 73 7.90 -6.20 -14.86
N VAL A 74 6.93 -5.74 -14.08
CA VAL A 74 5.67 -5.20 -14.60
C VAL A 74 5.63 -3.69 -14.45
N ASN A 75 4.78 -3.00 -15.21
CA ASN A 75 4.70 -1.55 -15.32
C ASN A 75 5.95 -0.89 -15.95
N LEU A 76 6.57 -1.57 -16.92
CA LEU A 76 7.60 -0.99 -17.78
C LEU A 76 7.02 -0.76 -19.18
N GLY A 77 7.29 0.42 -19.75
CA GLY A 77 7.02 0.70 -21.15
C GLY A 77 8.03 0.04 -22.08
N ASP A 78 7.80 0.13 -23.39
CA ASP A 78 8.69 -0.44 -24.41
C ASP A 78 10.10 0.17 -24.38
N ASP A 79 10.26 1.37 -23.81
CA ASP A 79 11.54 2.03 -23.59
C ASP A 79 12.25 1.59 -22.29
N GLY A 80 11.69 0.60 -21.59
CA GLY A 80 12.21 0.06 -20.33
C GLY A 80 12.05 1.00 -19.13
N LYS A 81 11.32 2.10 -19.27
CA LYS A 81 11.04 3.03 -18.16
C LYS A 81 9.72 2.67 -17.46
N PRO A 82 9.57 3.01 -16.17
CA PRO A 82 8.30 2.89 -15.49
C PRO A 82 7.18 3.58 -16.29
N HIS A 83 6.14 2.83 -16.63
CA HIS A 83 4.93 3.35 -17.23
C HIS A 83 3.78 2.95 -16.33
N TYR A 84 3.15 3.95 -15.71
CA TYR A 84 2.11 3.76 -14.72
C TYR A 84 0.92 4.68 -15.01
N PRO A 85 -0.34 4.21 -14.86
CA PRO A 85 -1.51 5.08 -14.90
C PRO A 85 -1.40 6.17 -13.83
N VAL A 86 -1.93 7.37 -14.08
CA VAL A 86 -1.84 8.45 -13.07
C VAL A 86 -2.71 8.13 -11.86
N PHE A 87 -2.38 8.68 -10.67
CA PHE A 87 -3.13 8.43 -9.42
C PHE A 87 -4.66 8.54 -9.61
N LYS A 88 -5.12 9.52 -10.39
CA LYS A 88 -6.54 9.73 -10.68
C LYS A 88 -7.22 8.52 -11.34
N GLU A 89 -6.50 7.77 -12.17
CA GLU A 89 -7.03 6.60 -12.88
C GLU A 89 -7.13 5.38 -11.96
N LEU A 90 -6.28 5.30 -10.94
CA LEU A 90 -6.17 4.15 -10.04
C LEU A 90 -6.92 4.33 -8.72
N SER A 91 -7.19 5.58 -8.35
CA SER A 91 -7.91 5.96 -7.13
C SER A 91 -9.43 5.97 -7.31
N ILE A 92 -9.95 5.50 -8.44
CA ILE A 92 -11.40 5.40 -8.67
C ILE A 92 -11.94 4.28 -7.77
N PRO A 93 -12.72 4.61 -6.72
CA PRO A 93 -13.34 3.58 -5.92
C PRO A 93 -14.37 2.83 -6.76
N PRO A 94 -14.72 1.58 -6.40
CA PRO A 94 -15.87 0.93 -7.01
C PRO A 94 -17.07 1.86 -6.91
N GLN A 95 -17.76 2.05 -8.04
CA GLN A 95 -19.11 2.61 -7.98
C GLN A 95 -19.92 1.64 -7.14
N ALA A 96 -20.59 2.14 -6.10
CA ALA A 96 -21.58 1.34 -5.41
C ALA A 96 -22.56 0.85 -6.47
N GLU A 97 -22.52 -0.44 -6.79
CA GLU A 97 -23.61 -1.05 -7.53
C GLU A 97 -24.84 -0.81 -6.67
N VAL A 98 -25.69 0.12 -7.11
CA VAL A 98 -27.04 0.20 -6.58
C VAL A 98 -27.66 -1.12 -6.98
N PHE A 99 -27.66 -2.07 -6.04
CA PHE A 99 -28.56 -3.22 -6.08
C PHE A 99 -29.97 -2.63 -6.04
N ILE A 100 -30.49 -2.24 -7.20
CA ILE A 100 -31.92 -2.15 -7.38
C ILE A 100 -32.35 -3.61 -7.33
N GLU A 101 -32.75 -4.06 -6.14
CA GLU A 101 -33.58 -5.25 -6.01
C GLU A 101 -34.82 -5.00 -6.87
N GLY A 102 -34.81 -5.55 -8.08
CA GLY A 102 -36.01 -5.76 -8.84
C GLY A 102 -36.69 -6.99 -8.26
N GLU A 103 -37.76 -6.78 -7.51
CA GLU A 103 -39.14 -7.16 -7.86
C GLU A 103 -40.14 -6.60 -6.83
#